data_AF-A0A183GCQ6-F1
#
_entry.id   AF-A0A183GCQ6-F1
#
_cell.length_a   1.000
_cell.length_b   1.000
_cell.length_c   1.000
_cell.angle_alpha   90.00
_cell.angle_beta   90.00
_cell.angle_gamma   90.00
#
_symmetry.space_group_name_H-M   'P 1'
#
loop_
_entity.id
_entity.type
_entity.pdbx_description
1 polymer ?
#
loop_
_entity_poly.entity_id
_entity_poly.type
_entity_poly.pdbx_seq_one_letter_code
_entity_poly.pdbx_strand_id
1 'polypeptide(L)'
;MTVDETWKKATDAIRQAAQSELGITKPGRWKVDKQTWRWADSVKAKVREKKSLYHVFLGEKTADNWRKYQEAKKAAKKAVAVAKATHYGDVNENLESRDGERCLYRLAKIRHQ
;
A
#
# COMPACT_ATOMS: atom_id res chain seq x y z
N MET A 1 2.97 -41.68 25.78
CA MET A 1 2.85 -40.36 25.15
C MET A 1 4.23 -39.74 25.16
N THR A 2 4.77 -39.46 23.99
CA THR A 2 6.10 -38.87 23.87
C THR A 2 6.01 -37.35 24.06
N VAL A 3 7.14 -36.72 24.42
CA VAL A 3 7.22 -35.26 24.61
C VAL A 3 6.74 -34.53 23.35
N ASP A 4 7.08 -35.07 22.18
CA ASP A 4 6.70 -34.53 20.87
C ASP A 4 5.18 -34.56 20.61
N GLU A 5 4.51 -35.64 21.00
CA GLU A 5 3.04 -35.74 20.92
C GLU A 5 2.34 -34.71 21.82
N THR A 6 2.95 -34.42 22.97
CA THR A 6 2.41 -33.47 23.95
C THR A 6 2.52 -32.04 23.42
N TRP A 7 3.65 -31.68 22.82
CA TRP A 7 3.86 -30.38 22.17
C TRP A 7 2.96 -30.17 20.98
N LYS A 8 2.76 -31.20 20.15
CA LYS A 8 1.85 -31.14 19.02
C LYS A 8 0.41 -30.87 19.46
N LYS A 9 -0.05 -31.57 20.49
CA LYS A 9 -1.40 -31.37 21.06
C LYS A 9 -1.59 -29.97 21.65
N ALA A 10 -0.59 -29.46 22.37
CA ALA A 10 -0.63 -28.10 22.91
C ALA A 10 -0.71 -27.04 21.79
N THR A 11 0.09 -27.23 20.73
CA THR A 11 0.10 -26.33 19.56
C THR A 11 -1.23 -26.35 18.81
N ASP A 12 -1.82 -27.54 18.62
CA ASP A 12 -3.12 -27.69 17.97
C ASP A 12 -4.24 -27.05 18.80
N ALA A 13 -4.21 -27.21 20.13
CA ALA A 13 -5.19 -26.59 21.03
C ALA A 13 -5.13 -25.05 20.99
N ILE A 14 -3.92 -24.48 20.99
CA ILE A 14 -3.71 -23.03 20.85
C ILE A 14 -4.23 -22.53 19.50
N ARG A 15 -3.94 -23.26 18.42
CA ARG A 15 -4.44 -22.91 17.08
C ARG A 15 -5.96 -22.92 17.03
N GLN A 16 -6.60 -23.95 17.59
CA GLN A 16 -8.06 -24.06 17.62
C GLN A 16 -8.71 -22.95 18.46
N ALA A 17 -8.16 -22.64 19.63
CA ALA A 17 -8.64 -21.54 20.46
C ALA A 17 -8.54 -20.20 19.71
N ALA A 18 -7.39 -19.94 19.06
CA ALA A 18 -7.21 -18.73 18.27
C ALA A 18 -8.19 -18.65 17.09
N GLN A 19 -8.46 -19.76 16.40
CA GLN A 19 -9.44 -19.81 15.30
C GLN A 19 -10.88 -19.58 15.78
N SER A 20 -11.21 -20.05 16.99
CA SER A 20 -12.53 -19.87 17.60
C SER A 20 -12.75 -18.43 18.04
N GLU A 21 -11.77 -17.83 18.72
CA GLU A 21 -11.88 -16.47 19.27
C GLU A 21 -11.69 -15.37 18.22
N LEU A 22 -10.74 -15.56 17.30
CA LEU A 22 -10.36 -14.53 16.32
C LEU A 22 -10.94 -14.78 14.92
N GLY A 23 -11.58 -15.94 14.72
CA GLY A 23 -12.05 -16.39 13.42
C GLY A 23 -10.93 -16.87 12.49
N ILE A 24 -11.33 -17.48 11.37
CA ILE A 24 -10.42 -17.96 10.33
C ILE A 24 -10.44 -16.97 9.17
N THR A 25 -9.28 -16.43 8.79
CA THR A 25 -9.17 -15.63 7.56
C THR A 25 -9.46 -16.53 6.36
N LYS A 26 -10.43 -16.13 5.51
CA LYS A 26 -10.79 -16.85 4.29
C LYS A 26 -9.51 -17.15 3.47
N PRO A 27 -9.14 -18.43 3.23
CA PRO A 27 -8.04 -18.76 2.34
C PRO A 27 -8.36 -18.21 0.94
N GLY A 28 -7.42 -17.50 0.33
CA GLY A 28 -7.62 -16.86 -0.97
C GLY A 28 -8.13 -15.41 -0.93
N ARG A 29 -8.29 -14.79 0.25
CA ARG A 29 -8.35 -13.31 0.29
C ARG A 29 -7.01 -12.81 -0.24
N TRP A 30 -7.01 -12.29 -1.48
CA TRP A 30 -5.82 -11.71 -2.09
C TRP A 30 -5.18 -10.80 -1.04
N LYS A 31 -3.89 -10.97 -0.79
CA LYS A 31 -3.11 -9.87 -0.23
C LYS A 31 -3.45 -8.71 -1.15
N VAL A 32 -4.19 -7.71 -0.64
CA VAL A 32 -4.28 -6.43 -1.34
C VAL A 32 -2.84 -6.07 -1.57
N ASP A 33 -2.39 -6.17 -2.82
CA ASP A 33 -1.00 -5.94 -3.18
C ASP A 33 -0.66 -4.61 -2.53
N LYS A 34 0.22 -4.64 -1.52
CA LYS A 34 0.30 -3.62 -0.46
C LYS A 34 0.84 -2.35 -1.08
N GLN A 35 0.01 -1.61 -1.82
CA GLN A 35 0.35 -0.43 -2.58
C GLN A 35 1.82 -0.45 -3.01
N THR A 36 2.24 -1.47 -3.76
CA THR A 36 3.65 -1.70 -4.10
C THR A 36 4.25 -0.48 -4.80
N TRP A 37 3.40 0.29 -5.49
CA TRP A 37 3.73 1.59 -6.07
C TRP A 37 4.17 2.66 -5.05
N ARG A 38 3.73 2.62 -3.78
CA ARG A 38 4.24 3.52 -2.71
C ARG A 38 5.73 3.29 -2.44
N TRP A 39 6.22 2.08 -2.75
CA TRP A 39 7.62 1.69 -2.65
C TRP A 39 8.33 1.71 -4.01
N ALA A 40 7.79 2.39 -5.03
CA ALA A 40 8.57 2.66 -6.23
C ALA A 40 9.80 3.51 -5.88
N ASP A 41 10.95 3.21 -6.49
CA ASP A 41 12.21 3.93 -6.18
C ASP A 41 12.12 5.40 -6.56
N SER A 42 11.39 5.73 -7.62
CA SER A 42 11.09 7.12 -8.01
C SER A 42 10.33 7.89 -6.93
N VAL A 43 9.36 7.24 -6.25
CA VAL A 43 8.60 7.82 -5.14
C VAL A 43 9.49 7.98 -3.91
N LYS A 44 10.27 6.94 -3.56
CA LYS A 44 11.21 6.99 -2.43
C LYS A 44 12.23 8.10 -2.58
N ALA A 45 12.84 8.23 -3.76
CA ALA A 45 13.84 9.26 -4.06
C ALA A 45 13.26 10.66 -3.86
N LYS A 46 12.09 10.94 -4.44
CA LYS A 46 11.45 12.26 -4.33
C LYS A 46 10.95 12.59 -2.92
N VAL A 47 10.51 11.58 -2.16
CA VAL A 47 10.13 11.78 -0.75
C VAL A 47 11.36 12.08 0.13
N ARG A 48 12.50 11.42 -0.13
CA ARG A 48 13.77 11.69 0.58
C ARG A 48 14.28 13.10 0.29
N GLU A 49 14.29 13.50 -0.99
CA GLU A 49 14.69 14.84 -1.44
C GLU A 49 13.80 15.95 -0.82
N LYS A 50 12.47 15.73 -0.78
CA LYS A 50 11.56 16.63 -0.07
C LYS A 50 11.91 16.75 1.42
N LYS A 51 12.21 15.62 2.08
CA LYS A 51 12.56 15.62 3.51
C LYS A 51 13.88 16.34 3.78
N SER A 52 14.92 16.11 2.98
CA SER A 52 16.20 16.79 3.16
C SER A 52 16.06 18.31 3.02
N LEU A 53 15.34 18.79 2.01
CA LEU A 53 15.09 20.22 1.81
C LEU A 53 14.23 20.84 2.91
N TYR A 54 13.32 20.07 3.51
CA TYR A 54 12.58 20.53 4.68
C TYR A 54 13.51 20.72 5.89
N HIS A 55 14.46 19.82 6.12
CA HIS A 55 15.46 19.99 7.19
C HIS A 55 16.38 21.19 6.94
N VAL A 56 16.82 21.41 5.70
CA VAL A 56 17.60 22.60 5.34
C VAL A 56 16.79 23.88 5.59
N PHE A 57 15.51 23.91 5.20
CA PHE A 57 14.62 25.04 5.48
C PHE A 57 14.42 25.29 6.99
N LEU A 58 14.37 24.23 7.82
CA LEU A 58 14.23 24.38 9.27
C LEU A 58 15.49 24.97 9.91
N GLY A 59 16.69 24.65 9.40
CA GLY A 59 17.94 25.24 9.86
C GLY A 59 18.14 26.67 9.35
N GLU A 60 17.88 26.88 8.06
CA GLU A 60 18.04 28.15 7.36
C GLU A 60 16.70 28.56 6.75
N LYS A 61 15.93 29.38 7.48
CA LYS A 61 14.57 29.83 7.13
C LYS A 61 14.53 30.88 6.00
N THR A 62 15.35 30.68 4.98
CA THR A 62 15.48 31.57 3.82
C THR A 62 14.36 31.32 2.82
N ALA A 63 13.92 32.36 2.12
CA ALA A 63 12.91 32.28 1.05
C ALA A 63 13.29 31.27 -0.05
N ASP A 64 14.57 31.18 -0.39
CA ASP A 64 15.09 30.21 -1.37
C ASP A 64 14.92 28.77 -0.91
N ASN A 65 15.21 28.48 0.36
CA ASN A 65 15.05 27.14 0.93
C ASN A 65 13.57 26.75 0.99
N TRP A 66 12.70 27.73 1.27
CA TRP A 66 11.25 27.53 1.18
C TRP A 66 10.81 27.20 -0.25
N ARG A 67 11.30 27.93 -1.26
CA ARG A 67 10.98 27.68 -2.67
C ARG A 67 11.43 26.29 -3.11
N LYS A 68 12.67 25.91 -2.79
CA LYS A 68 13.24 24.57 -3.07
C LYS A 68 12.40 23.46 -2.45
N TYR A 69 11.99 23.61 -1.18
CA TYR A 69 11.12 22.65 -0.52
C TYR A 69 9.75 22.51 -1.23
N GLN A 70 9.13 23.63 -1.64
CA GLN A 70 7.85 23.60 -2.34
C GLN A 70 7.96 22.89 -3.70
N GLU A 71 9.03 23.14 -4.45
CA GLU A 71 9.31 22.46 -5.72
C GLU A 71 9.46 20.93 -5.50
N ALA A 72 10.26 20.51 -4.52
CA ALA A 72 10.43 19.10 -4.18
C ALA A 72 9.14 18.45 -3.66
N LYS A 73 8.32 19.18 -2.89
CA LYS A 73 7.00 18.72 -2.44
C LYS A 73 6.06 18.47 -3.61
N LYS A 74 6.03 19.38 -4.60
CA LYS A 74 5.25 19.20 -5.84
C LYS A 74 5.77 18.00 -6.65
N ALA A 75 7.09 17.87 -6.78
CA ALA A 75 7.71 16.75 -7.49
C ALA A 75 7.38 15.39 -6.85
N ALA A 76 7.43 15.28 -5.52
CA ALA A 76 7.04 14.08 -4.79
C ALA A 76 5.56 13.72 -5.01
N LYS A 77 4.66 14.73 -5.00
CA LYS A 77 3.23 14.52 -5.30
C LYS A 77 3.03 14.02 -6.73
N LYS A 78 3.77 14.59 -7.70
CA LYS A 78 3.74 14.14 -9.10
C LYS A 78 4.25 12.71 -9.25
N ALA A 79 5.36 12.35 -8.62
CA ALA A 79 5.89 10.98 -8.65
C ALA A 79 4.90 9.96 -8.09
N VAL A 80 4.21 10.30 -7.00
CA VAL A 80 3.13 9.46 -6.43
C VAL A 80 1.97 9.31 -7.43
N ALA A 81 1.54 10.39 -8.08
CA ALA A 81 0.48 10.31 -9.09
C ALA A 81 0.88 9.43 -10.27
N VAL A 82 2.11 9.57 -10.78
CA VAL A 82 2.64 8.74 -11.88
C VAL A 82 2.72 7.27 -11.45
N ALA A 83 3.29 6.97 -10.29
CA ALA A 83 3.40 5.59 -9.82
C ALA A 83 2.03 4.92 -9.62
N LYS A 84 1.03 5.67 -9.13
CA LYS A 84 -0.36 5.21 -9.08
C LYS A 84 -0.94 4.96 -10.46
N ALA A 85 -0.75 5.89 -11.38
CA ALA A 85 -1.26 5.77 -12.75
C ALA A 85 -0.62 4.58 -13.47
N THR A 86 0.68 4.35 -13.33
CA THR A 86 1.35 3.16 -13.87
C THR A 86 0.82 1.87 -13.25
N HIS A 87 0.62 1.83 -11.94
CA HIS A 87 0.12 0.63 -11.26
C HIS A 87 -1.33 0.29 -11.57
N TYR A 88 -2.17 1.32 -11.80
CA TYR A 88 -3.57 1.16 -12.18
C TYR A 88 -3.80 1.44 -13.67
N GLY A 89 -2.78 1.44 -14.52
CA GLY A 89 -2.88 1.89 -15.92
C GLY A 89 -3.92 1.10 -16.70
N ASP A 90 -3.77 -0.23 -16.68
CA ASP A 90 -4.73 -1.16 -17.30
C ASP A 90 -6.14 -1.03 -16.69
N VAL A 91 -6.25 -0.87 -15.37
CA VAL A 91 -7.55 -0.65 -14.71
C VAL A 91 -8.18 0.68 -15.16
N ASN A 92 -7.38 1.74 -15.32
CA ASN A 92 -7.85 3.05 -15.77
C ASN A 92 -8.29 3.01 -17.24
N GLU A 93 -7.52 2.39 -18.12
CA GLU A 93 -7.86 2.20 -19.53
C GLU A 93 -9.15 1.37 -19.69
N ASN A 94 -9.30 0.29 -18.91
CA ASN A 94 -10.52 -0.51 -18.90
C ASN A 94 -11.74 0.27 -18.37
N LEU A 95 -11.54 1.21 -17.44
CA LEU A 95 -12.61 2.08 -16.92
C LEU A 95 -13.03 3.17 -17.91
N GLU A 96 -12.12 3.65 -18.75
CA GLU A 96 -12.40 4.62 -19.82
C GLU A 96 -13.06 3.96 -21.05
N SER A 97 -13.06 2.63 -21.12
CA SER A 97 -13.75 1.86 -22.16
C SER A 97 -15.27 1.81 -21.95
N ARG A 98 -16.03 1.47 -23.01
CA ARG A 98 -17.49 1.26 -22.94
C ARG A 98 -17.90 0.18 -21.93
N ASP A 99 -17.00 -0.75 -21.60
CA ASP A 99 -17.23 -1.82 -20.61
C ASP A 99 -16.81 -1.42 -19.18
N GLY A 100 -16.39 -0.17 -18.96
CA GLY A 100 -15.94 0.35 -17.66
C GLY A 100 -16.98 0.20 -16.55
N GLU A 101 -18.27 0.45 -16.84
CA GLU A 101 -19.37 0.26 -15.89
C GLU A 101 -19.50 -1.21 -15.42
N ARG A 102 -19.32 -2.16 -16.34
CA ARG A 102 -19.34 -3.60 -16.02
C ARG A 102 -18.13 -4.01 -15.19
N CYS A 103 -16.99 -3.35 -15.39
CA CYS A 103 -15.81 -3.50 -14.56
C CYS A 103 -16.01 -2.95 -13.14
N LEU A 104 -16.60 -1.76 -12.99
CA LEU A 104 -16.97 -1.18 -11.69
C LEU A 104 -17.96 -2.04 -10.93
N TYR A 105 -18.99 -2.55 -11.60
CA TYR A 105 -19.97 -3.46 -11.00
C TYR A 105 -19.32 -4.75 -10.47
N ARG A 106 -18.41 -5.35 -11.24
CA ARG A 106 -17.63 -6.53 -10.79
C ARG A 106 -16.74 -6.19 -9.60
N LEU A 107 -16.02 -5.07 -9.64
CA LEU A 107 -15.16 -4.62 -8.54
C LEU A 107 -15.95 -4.33 -7.27
N ALA A 108 -17.10 -3.68 -7.37
CA ALA A 108 -18.01 -3.43 -6.26
C ALA A 108 -18.53 -4.75 -5.66
N LYS A 109 -18.94 -5.70 -6.51
CA LYS A 109 -19.43 -7.01 -6.08
C LYS A 109 -18.36 -7.83 -5.34
N ILE A 110 -17.10 -7.81 -5.80
CA ILE A 110 -15.97 -8.46 -5.13
C ILE A 110 -15.68 -7.82 -3.76
N ARG A 111 -15.85 -6.50 -3.63
CA ARG A 111 -15.60 -5.78 -2.36
C ARG A 111 -16.68 -6.00 -1.30
N HIS A 112 -17.89 -6.38 -1.69
CA HIS A 112 -19.03 -6.62 -0.79
C HIS A 112 -19.19 -8.10 -0.34
N GLN A 113 -18.23 -9.00 -0.64
CA GLN A 113 -18.19 -10.41 -0.20
C GLN A 113 -17.19 -10.69 0.94
#